data_AF-A0A955JAD7-F1
#
_entry.id   AF-A0A955JAD7-F1
#
_cell.length_a   1.000
_cell.length_b   1.000
_cell.length_c   1.000
_cell.angle_alpha   90.00
_cell.angle_beta   90.00
_cell.angle_gamma   90.00
#
_symmetry.space_group_name_H-M   'P 1'
#
loop_
_entity.id
_entity.type
_entity.pdbx_description
1 polymer ?
#
loop_
_entity_poly.entity_id
_entity_poly.type
_entity_poly.pdbx_seq_one_letter_code
_entity_poly.pdbx_strand_id
1 'polypeptide(L)'
;MIETPTVLVLGAGASVHANYPLGGQLVNQICQLRGSAELDDLPEGWTRTEAEDFCTRLSRSGHYSIDAFLGSDVEHAALGKYLLARVLKAREVTDRLFPPHSSG
;
A
#
# COMPACT_ATOMS: atom_id res chain seq x y z
N MET A 1 18.24 -14.93 12.59
CA MET A 1 18.33 -14.98 11.12
C MET A 1 16.91 -14.89 10.59
N ILE A 2 16.63 -14.02 9.63
CA ILE A 2 15.29 -13.96 9.01
C ILE A 2 15.26 -15.06 7.94
N GLU A 3 14.48 -16.11 8.18
CA GLU A 3 14.39 -17.29 7.31
C GLU A 3 13.37 -17.10 6.18
N THR A 4 12.46 -16.13 6.33
CA THR A 4 11.41 -15.80 5.36
C THR A 4 11.64 -14.40 4.83
N PRO A 5 11.69 -14.15 3.51
CA PRO A 5 11.82 -12.81 2.96
C PRO A 5 10.76 -11.87 3.56
N THR A 6 11.19 -11.00 4.47
CA THR A 6 10.31 -10.15 5.27
C THR A 6 10.59 -8.72 4.86
N VAL A 7 9.58 -8.07 4.27
CA VAL A 7 9.64 -6.64 3.97
C VAL A 7 9.16 -5.88 5.20
N LEU A 8 10.08 -5.16 5.83
CA LEU A 8 9.74 -4.19 6.88
C LEU A 8 9.21 -2.93 6.21
N VAL A 9 7.90 -2.72 6.27
CA VAL A 9 7.27 -1.45 5.91
C VAL A 9 7.14 -0.64 7.19
N LEU A 10 7.97 0.39 7.36
CA LEU A 10 7.88 1.29 8.52
C LEU A 10 6.58 2.08 8.45
N GLY A 11 5.77 1.98 9.51
CA GLY A 11 4.42 2.53 9.53
C GLY A 11 4.37 4.06 9.49
N ALA A 12 3.51 4.58 8.62
CA ALA A 12 2.77 5.85 8.66
C ALA A 12 3.13 6.88 9.76
N GLY A 13 3.04 6.53 11.04
CA GLY A 13 3.25 7.46 12.16
C GLY A 13 4.70 7.93 12.32
N ALA A 14 5.68 7.12 11.93
CA ALA A 14 7.09 7.50 11.96
C ALA A 14 7.50 8.31 10.72
N SER A 15 6.77 8.20 9.61
CA SER A 15 7.20 8.69 8.28
C SER A 15 6.40 9.89 7.75
N VAL A 16 5.55 10.51 8.58
CA VAL A 16 4.80 11.73 8.22
C VAL A 16 5.74 12.83 7.71
N HIS A 17 6.90 12.98 8.35
CA HIS A 17 7.93 13.96 7.96
C HIS A 17 8.51 13.70 6.56
N ALA A 18 8.37 12.47 6.03
CA ALA A 18 8.77 12.08 4.69
C ALA A 18 7.58 12.08 3.69
N ASN A 19 6.44 12.69 4.04
CA ASN A 19 5.21 12.75 3.23
C ASN A 19 4.54 11.39 2.94
N TYR A 20 4.75 10.38 3.78
CA TYR A 20 4.02 9.11 3.70
C TYR A 20 2.63 9.23 4.35
N PRO A 21 1.60 8.58 3.77
CA PRO A 21 0.23 8.67 4.26
C PRO A 21 0.08 7.96 5.61
N LEU A 22 -0.80 8.49 6.45
CA LEU A 22 -1.27 7.76 7.63
C LEU A 22 -2.09 6.51 7.23
N GLY A 23 -2.23 5.53 8.13
CA GLY A 23 -2.96 4.28 7.83
C GLY A 23 -4.35 4.49 7.21
N GLY A 24 -5.16 5.41 7.76
CA GLY A 24 -6.46 5.74 7.18
C GLY A 24 -6.39 6.50 5.84
N GLN A 25 -5.37 7.33 5.63
CA GLN A 25 -5.15 8.02 4.35
C GLN A 25 -4.72 7.03 3.27
N LEU A 26 -3.93 6.02 3.64
CA LEU A 26 -3.49 4.96 2.77
C LEU A 26 -4.66 4.08 2.31
N VAL A 27 -5.56 3.73 3.24
CA VAL A 27 -6.82 3.04 2.90
C VAL A 27 -7.64 3.86 1.90
N ASN A 28 -7.81 5.16 2.15
CA ASN A 28 -8.55 6.04 1.23
C ASN A 28 -7.92 6.08 -0.17
N GLN A 29 -6.60 6.11 -0.26
CA GLN A 29 -5.89 6.15 -1.55
C GLN A 29 -5.99 4.84 -2.32
N ILE A 30 -5.93 3.70 -1.62
CA ILE A 30 -6.17 2.41 -2.25
C ILE A 30 -7.60 2.33 -2.77
N CYS A 31 -8.58 2.81 -1.99
CA CYS A 31 -9.97 2.89 -2.45
C CYS A 31 -10.16 3.83 -3.67
N GLN A 32 -9.31 4.85 -3.84
CA GLN A 32 -9.32 5.75 -4.99
C GLN A 32 -8.76 5.09 -6.27
N LEU A 33 -8.05 3.97 -6.18
CA LEU A 33 -7.62 3.21 -7.35
C LEU A 33 -8.81 2.63 -8.13
N ARG A 34 -9.96 2.44 -7.47
CA ARG A 34 -11.17 1.95 -8.12
C ARG A 34 -11.59 2.85 -9.28
N GLY A 35 -11.75 2.28 -10.47
CA GLY A 35 -12.08 3.03 -11.68
C GLY A 35 -10.93 3.84 -12.27
N SER A 36 -9.74 3.84 -11.65
CA SER A 36 -8.56 4.51 -12.20
C SER A 36 -7.89 3.67 -13.30
N ALA A 37 -7.12 4.33 -14.17
CA ALA A 37 -6.27 3.65 -15.15
C ALA A 37 -5.09 2.91 -14.49
N GLU A 38 -4.81 3.13 -13.20
CA GLU A 38 -3.72 2.43 -12.50
C GLU A 38 -4.00 0.94 -12.32
N LEU A 39 -5.26 0.52 -12.42
CA LEU A 39 -5.66 -0.90 -12.37
C LEU A 39 -5.60 -1.58 -13.74
N ASP A 40 -5.27 -0.86 -14.82
CA ASP A 40 -5.19 -1.46 -16.16
C ASP A 40 -3.84 -2.18 -16.39
N ASP A 41 -2.84 -1.88 -15.56
CA ASP A 41 -1.49 -2.44 -15.60
C ASP A 41 -1.24 -3.35 -14.39
N LEU A 42 -2.13 -4.32 -14.19
CA LEU A 42 -1.96 -5.35 -13.15
C LEU A 42 -1.09 -6.51 -13.66
N PRO A 43 -0.25 -7.12 -12.81
CA PRO A 43 0.51 -8.32 -13.15
C PRO A 43 -0.38 -9.49 -13.60
N GLU A 44 0.19 -10.41 -14.38
CA GLU A 44 -0.48 -11.66 -14.73
C GLU A 44 -0.94 -12.41 -13.47
N GLY A 45 -2.21 -12.85 -13.47
CA GLY A 45 -2.84 -13.55 -12.35
C GLY A 45 -3.80 -12.70 -11.52
N TRP A 46 -3.86 -11.39 -11.74
CA TRP A 46 -4.90 -10.53 -11.17
C TRP A 46 -5.64 -9.75 -12.26
N THR A 47 -6.94 -9.62 -12.06
CA THR A 47 -7.83 -8.89 -12.94
C THR A 47 -8.23 -7.55 -12.33
N ARG A 48 -8.59 -6.61 -13.21
CA ARG A 48 -9.16 -5.32 -12.81
C ARG A 48 -10.37 -5.50 -11.90
N THR A 49 -11.24 -6.47 -12.21
CA THR A 49 -12.44 -6.78 -11.43
C THR A 49 -12.09 -7.21 -10.00
N GLU A 50 -11.10 -8.10 -9.83
CA GLU A 50 -10.65 -8.52 -8.49
C GLU A 50 -10.09 -7.34 -7.68
N ALA A 51 -9.35 -6.44 -8.33
CA ALA A 51 -8.84 -5.24 -7.67
C ALA A 51 -9.97 -4.27 -7.28
N GLU A 52 -10.98 -4.08 -8.13
CA GLU A 52 -12.14 -3.24 -7.82
C GLU A 52 -13.03 -3.83 -6.72
N ASP A 53 -13.21 -5.15 -6.71
CA ASP A 53 -13.91 -5.87 -5.65
C ASP A 53 -13.15 -5.76 -4.33
N PHE A 54 -11.82 -5.92 -4.35
CA PHE A 54 -10.97 -5.68 -3.19
C PHE A 54 -11.16 -4.25 -2.65
N CYS A 55 -11.07 -3.23 -3.51
CA CYS A 55 -11.26 -1.83 -3.11
C CYS A 55 -12.66 -1.61 -2.51
N THR A 56 -13.68 -2.25 -3.07
CA THR A 56 -15.06 -2.17 -2.57
C THR A 56 -15.19 -2.82 -1.20
N ARG A 57 -14.63 -4.01 -1.00
CA ARG A 57 -14.59 -4.70 0.31
C ARG A 57 -13.83 -3.89 1.34
N LEU A 58 -12.65 -3.38 0.99
CA LEU A 58 -11.85 -2.53 1.86
C LEU A 58 -12.64 -1.30 2.30
N SER A 59 -13.28 -0.60 1.36
CA SER A 59 -14.09 0.60 1.67
C SER A 59 -15.27 0.34 2.61
N ARG A 60 -15.85 -0.87 2.54
CA ARG A 60 -17.00 -1.28 3.36
C ARG A 60 -16.62 -1.90 4.69
N SER A 61 -15.37 -2.36 4.83
CA SER A 61 -14.90 -3.07 6.02
C SER A 61 -14.83 -2.19 7.27
N GLY A 62 -14.75 -0.87 7.11
CA GLY A 62 -14.64 0.07 8.23
C GLY A 62 -13.31 -0.01 8.99
N HIS A 63 -12.34 -0.79 8.50
CA HIS A 63 -11.03 -0.87 9.13
C HIS A 63 -10.20 0.38 8.86
N TYR A 64 -9.65 0.95 9.92
CA TYR A 64 -8.72 2.10 9.86
C TYR A 64 -7.28 1.71 9.48
N SER A 65 -7.00 0.41 9.41
CA SER A 65 -5.70 -0.14 9.03
C SER A 65 -5.87 -1.22 7.99
N ILE A 66 -5.06 -1.15 6.94
CA ILE A 66 -5.00 -2.18 5.90
C ILE A 66 -4.50 -3.51 6.46
N ASP A 67 -3.59 -3.52 7.43
CA ASP A 67 -3.08 -4.75 8.03
C ASP A 67 -4.19 -5.52 8.76
N ALA A 68 -5.09 -4.80 9.43
CA ALA A 68 -6.25 -5.41 10.09
C ALA A 68 -7.21 -6.04 9.07
N PHE A 69 -7.41 -5.40 7.93
CA PHE A 69 -8.21 -5.95 6.85
C PHE A 69 -7.55 -7.19 6.23
N LEU A 70 -6.25 -7.12 5.90
CA LEU A 70 -5.50 -8.23 5.30
C LEU A 70 -5.36 -9.44 6.23
N GLY A 71 -5.36 -9.22 7.55
CA GLY A 71 -5.38 -10.29 8.54
C GLY A 71 -6.68 -11.11 8.54
N SER A 72 -7.78 -10.51 8.06
CA SER A 72 -9.10 -11.16 7.99
C SER A 72 -9.41 -11.81 6.62
N ASP A 73 -8.67 -11.43 5.57
CA ASP A 73 -8.94 -11.80 4.18
C ASP A 73 -7.70 -12.41 3.50
N VAL A 74 -7.38 -13.63 3.91
CA VAL A 74 -6.14 -14.33 3.53
C VAL A 74 -6.03 -14.54 2.02
N GLU A 75 -7.16 -14.79 1.35
CA GLU A 75 -7.20 -15.02 -0.11
C GLU A 75 -6.76 -13.79 -0.91
N HIS A 76 -7.08 -12.59 -0.42
CA HIS A 76 -6.75 -11.34 -1.12
C HIS A 76 -5.54 -10.63 -0.51
N ALA A 77 -4.85 -11.26 0.44
CA ALA A 77 -3.72 -10.67 1.13
C ALA A 77 -2.58 -10.30 0.17
N ALA A 78 -2.33 -11.13 -0.85
CA ALA A 78 -1.29 -10.87 -1.85
C ALA A 78 -1.64 -9.64 -2.72
N LEU A 79 -2.87 -9.58 -3.24
CA LEU A 79 -3.36 -8.45 -4.02
C LEU A 79 -3.36 -7.15 -3.19
N GLY A 80 -3.82 -7.21 -1.94
CA GLY A 80 -3.84 -6.05 -1.07
C GLY A 80 -2.44 -5.52 -0.74
N LYS A 81 -1.47 -6.40 -0.49
CA LYS A 81 -0.05 -6.02 -0.32
C LYS A 81 0.52 -5.40 -1.59
N TYR A 82 0.14 -5.91 -2.76
CA TYR A 82 0.56 -5.35 -4.04
C TYR A 82 0.02 -3.92 -4.24
N LEU A 83 -1.28 -3.70 -4.05
CA LEU A 83 -1.90 -2.37 -4.18
C LEU A 83 -1.31 -1.37 -3.18
N LEU A 84 -1.07 -1.83 -1.95
CA LEU A 84 -0.35 -1.07 -0.93
C LEU A 84 1.04 -0.63 -1.43
N ALA A 85 1.85 -1.58 -1.89
CA ALA A 85 3.18 -1.30 -2.41
C ALA A 85 3.13 -0.32 -3.60
N ARG A 86 2.14 -0.44 -4.48
CA ARG A 86 1.94 0.47 -5.62
C ARG A 86 1.71 1.91 -5.18
N VAL A 87 0.79 2.13 -4.23
CA VAL A 87 0.52 3.48 -3.67
C VAL A 87 1.73 4.06 -2.95
N LEU A 88 2.49 3.23 -2.24
CA LEU A 88 3.70 3.67 -1.53
C LEU A 88 4.85 3.99 -2.49
N LYS A 89 5.04 3.18 -3.54
CA LYS A 89 6.07 3.39 -4.57
C LYS A 89 5.90 4.73 -5.29
N ALA A 90 4.67 5.16 -5.54
CA ALA A 90 4.40 6.48 -6.12
C ALA A 90 4.92 7.66 -5.25
N ARG A 91 5.20 7.40 -3.97
CA ARG A 91 5.76 8.40 -3.02
C ARG A 91 7.24 8.19 -2.71
N GLU A 92 7.84 7.16 -3.28
CA GLU A 92 9.25 6.84 -3.09
C GLU A 92 10.10 7.84 -3.89
N VAL A 93 10.29 9.04 -3.31
CA VAL A 93 11.20 10.05 -3.83
C VAL A 93 12.55 9.83 -3.17
N THR A 94 13.50 9.26 -3.91
CA THR A 94 14.85 8.93 -3.45
C THR A 94 15.55 10.11 -2.78
N ASP A 95 15.41 11.32 -3.32
CA ASP A 95 15.99 12.54 -2.76
C ASP A 95 15.45 12.91 -1.38
N ARG A 96 14.23 12.48 -1.04
CA ARG A 96 13.62 12.68 0.28
C ARG A 96 13.93 11.55 1.26
N LEU A 97 14.23 10.36 0.73
CA LEU A 97 14.56 9.17 1.50
C LEU A 97 16.03 9.13 1.91
N PHE A 98 16.91 9.67 1.06
CA PHE A 98 18.34 9.78 1.29
C PHE A 98 18.78 11.24 1.08
N PRO A 99 18.39 12.17 1.98
CA PRO A 99 18.85 13.54 1.87
C PRO A 99 20.38 13.54 1.83
N PRO A 100 21.02 14.31 0.94
CA PRO A 100 22.46 14.33 0.82
C PRO A 100 23.05 14.65 2.19
N HIS A 101 23.86 13.74 2.72
CA HIS A 101 24.60 13.98 3.94
C HIS A 101 25.52 15.18 3.68
N SER A 102 25.22 16.31 4.32
CA SER A 102 26.18 17.39 4.49
C SER A 102 27.31 16.86 5.36
N SER A 103 28.26 16.14 4.77
CA SER A 103 29.55 15.86 5.37
C SER A 103 30.31 17.18 5.41
N GLY A 104 30.12 17.92 6.51
CA GLY A 104 30.97 19.03 6.92
C GLY A 104 32.17 18.52 7.69
#